data_AF-K0T0F3-F1
#
_entry.id   AF-K0T0F3-F1
#
_cell.length_a   1.000
_cell.length_b   1.000
_cell.length_c   1.000
_cell.angle_alpha   90.00
_cell.angle_beta   90.00
_cell.angle_gamma   90.00
#
_symmetry.space_group_name_H-M   'P 1'
#
loop_
_entity.id
_entity.type
_entity.pdbx_description
1 polymer ?
#
loop_
_entity_poly.entity_id
_entity_poly.type
_entity_poly.pdbx_seq_one_letter_code
_entity_poly.pdbx_strand_id
1 'polypeptide(L)' 'DNLIAGEKSAERTTVIIAHRLSTVRNADCIYVLENSGDGAVVVESGSHDELIALNGKYKALLNATMKSDDD' A
#
# COMPACT_ATOMS: atom_id res chain seq x y z
N ASP A 1 7.12 -8.17 -38.66
CA ASP A 1 6.71 -7.05 -37.80
C ASP A 1 6.95 -7.39 -36.34
N ASN A 2 8.06 -6.88 -35.80
CA ASN A 2 8.36 -6.93 -34.37
C ASN A 2 7.48 -5.88 -33.69
N LEU A 3 6.40 -6.30 -33.05
CA LEU A 3 5.68 -5.47 -32.08
C LEU A 3 6.68 -5.09 -31.00
N ILE A 4 6.96 -3.78 -30.91
CA ILE A 4 7.72 -3.19 -29.82
C ILE A 4 6.91 -3.48 -28.55
N ALA A 5 7.33 -4.52 -27.81
CA ALA A 5 6.97 -4.70 -26.43
C ALA A 5 7.30 -3.39 -25.73
N GLY A 6 6.26 -2.66 -25.33
CA GLY A 6 6.38 -1.34 -24.69
C GLY A 6 7.47 -1.41 -23.65
N GLU A 7 8.47 -0.56 -23.84
CA GLU A 7 9.70 -0.56 -23.06
C GLU A 7 9.34 -0.61 -21.58
N LYS A 8 9.70 -1.72 -20.93
CA LYS A 8 9.65 -1.87 -19.48
C LYS A 8 10.41 -0.68 -18.93
N SER A 9 9.69 0.33 -18.41
CA SER A 9 10.29 1.55 -17.85
C SER A 9 11.47 1.12 -17.00
N ALA A 10 12.66 1.56 -17.40
CA ALA A 10 13.93 1.18 -16.78
C ALA A 10 13.78 1.14 -15.25
N GLU A 11 14.33 0.10 -14.62
CA GLU A 11 14.29 -0.20 -13.18
C GLU A 11 14.25 1.05 -12.29
N ARG A 12 13.03 1.50 -11.97
CA ARG A 12 12.78 2.69 -11.16
C ARG A 12 12.14 2.26 -9.86
N THR A 13 12.80 2.55 -8.75
CA THR A 13 12.18 2.45 -7.43
C THR A 13 11.26 3.64 -7.23
N THR A 14 9.98 3.37 -7.02
CA THR A 14 8.97 4.40 -6.74
C THR A 14 8.50 4.25 -5.31
N VAL A 15 8.53 5.35 -4.55
CA VAL A 15 8.01 5.42 -3.18
C VAL A 15 6.79 6.32 -3.20
N ILE A 16 5.66 5.84 -2.70
CA ILE A 16 4.40 6.56 -2.65
C ILE A 16 3.97 6.68 -1.18
N ILE A 17 3.70 7.90 -0.74
CA ILE A 17 3.03 8.17 0.55
C ILE A 17 1.58 8.50 0.25
N ALA A 18 0.65 7.71 0.78
CA ALA A 18 -0.78 7.91 0.56
C ALA A 18 -1.59 7.58 1.81
N HIS A 19 -2.70 8.30 1.97
CA HIS A 19 -3.72 8.00 2.98
C HIS A 19 -4.88 7.18 2.42
N ARG A 20 -4.96 7.03 1.09
CA ARG A 20 -5.98 6.21 0.41
C ARG A 20 -5.42 4.83 0.14
N LEU A 21 -6.04 3.79 0.69
CA LEU A 21 -5.62 2.41 0.45
C LEU A 21 -5.71 2.02 -1.03
N SER A 22 -6.66 2.59 -1.78
CA SER A 22 -6.79 2.37 -3.24
C SER A 22 -5.54 2.78 -4.02
N THR A 23 -4.76 3.74 -3.51
CA THR A 23 -3.54 4.24 -4.17
C THR A 23 -2.35 3.30 -3.99
N VAL A 24 -2.28 2.60 -2.84
CA VAL A 24 -1.13 1.73 -2.49
C VAL A 24 -1.39 0.25 -2.73
N ARG A 25 -2.62 -0.14 -3.09
CA ARG A 25 -3.04 -1.54 -3.24
C ARG A 25 -2.16 -2.37 -4.19
N ASN A 26 -1.68 -1.76 -5.27
CA ASN A 26 -0.89 -2.43 -6.30
C ASN A 26 0.63 -2.28 -6.08
N ALA A 27 1.07 -1.77 -4.92
CA ALA A 27 2.49 -1.68 -4.62
C ALA A 27 3.08 -3.07 -4.36
N ASP A 28 4.32 -3.28 -4.81
CA ASP A 28 5.05 -4.54 -4.56
C ASP A 28 5.26 -4.78 -3.05
N CYS A 29 5.41 -3.70 -2.27
CA CYS A 29 5.50 -3.72 -0.82
C CYS A 29 4.85 -2.46 -0.23
N ILE A 30 4.09 -2.63 0.85
CA ILE A 30 3.41 -1.59 1.60
C ILE A 30 4.02 -1.54 3.00
N TYR A 31 4.35 -0.35 3.48
CA TYR A 31 4.77 -0.11 4.86
C TYR A 31 3.68 0.67 5.61
N VAL A 32 3.17 0.11 6.70
CA VAL A 32 2.19 0.77 7.56
C VAL A 32 2.94 1.53 8.64
N LEU A 33 2.68 2.83 8.71
CA LEU A 33 3.26 3.72 9.70
C LEU A 33 2.26 4.01 10.81
N GLU A 34 2.72 3.98 12.05
CA GLU A 34 1.98 4.44 13.22
C GLU A 34 2.77 5.54 13.94
N ASN A 35 2.05 6.52 14.49
CA ASN A 35 2.65 7.62 15.22
C ASN A 35 3.29 7.11 16.53
N SER A 36 4.58 7.38 16.72
CA SER A 36 5.28 7.25 18.00
C SER A 36 5.48 8.64 18.59
N GLY A 37 5.60 8.77 19.91
CA GLY A 37 5.71 10.08 20.56
C GLY A 37 6.82 11.01 20.02
N ASP A 38 7.84 10.44 19.36
CA ASP A 38 8.96 11.09 18.71
C ASP A 38 8.95 11.03 17.16
N GLY A 39 7.93 10.46 16.52
CA GLY A 39 7.87 10.34 15.07
C GLY A 39 6.85 9.31 14.55
N ALA A 40 7.30 8.49 13.60
CA ALA A 40 6.50 7.40 13.07
C ALA A 40 7.35 6.13 12.97
N VAL A 41 6.75 5.01 13.30
CA VAL A 41 7.39 3.69 13.26
C VAL A 41 6.66 2.79 12.27
N VAL A 42 7.42 1.96 11.57
CA VAL A 42 6.86 0.89 10.74
C VAL A 42 6.32 -0.19 11.66
N VAL A 43 5.02 -0.44 11.61
CA VAL A 43 4.36 -1.47 12.42
C VAL A 43 4.05 -2.74 11.61
N GLU A 44 3.90 -2.62 10.30
CA GLU A 44 3.65 -3.74 9.38
C GLU A 44 4.32 -3.48 8.03
N SER A 45 4.74 -4.56 7.36
CA SER A 45 5.26 -4.51 5.99
C SER A 45 4.93 -5.76 5.20
N GLY A 46 4.58 -5.61 3.94
CA GLY A 46 4.33 -6.73 3.02
C GLY A 46 3.51 -6.32 1.82
N SER A 47 3.17 -7.28 0.97
CA SER A 47 2.18 -7.10 -0.09
C SER A 47 0.76 -6.90 0.49
N HIS A 48 -0.16 -6.42 -0.34
CA HIS A 48 -1.57 -6.26 0.04
C HIS A 48 -2.17 -7.54 0.63
N ASP A 49 -1.94 -8.68 -0.01
CA ASP A 49 -2.54 -9.96 0.38
C ASP A 49 -1.95 -10.49 1.70
N GLU A 50 -0.64 -10.35 1.89
CA GLU A 50 0.04 -10.71 3.14
C GLU A 50 -0.49 -9.86 4.31
N LEU A 51 -0.64 -8.55 4.11
CA LEU A 51 -1.13 -7.63 5.15
C LEU A 51 -2.61 -7.86 5.48
N ILE A 52 -3.44 -8.25 4.51
CA ILE A 52 -4.83 -8.67 4.77
C ILE A 52 -4.85 -9.97 5.58
N ALA A 53 -4.00 -10.93 5.25
CA ALA A 53 -3.92 -12.22 5.94
C ALA A 53 -3.46 -12.08 7.40
N LEU A 54 -2.58 -11.12 7.69
CA LEU A 54 -2.13 -10.80 9.05
C LEU A 54 -3.24 -10.26 9.96
N ASN A 55 -4.37 -9.79 9.39
CA ASN A 55 -5.51 -9.26 10.15
C ASN A 55 -5.13 -8.15 11.14
N GLY A 56 -4.13 -7.34 10.79
CA GLY A 56 -3.57 -6.29 11.63
C GLY A 56 -4.07 -4.89 11.28
N LYS A 57 -3.21 -3.89 11.51
CA LYS A 57 -3.48 -2.45 11.33
C LYS A 57 -3.88 -2.11 9.91
N TYR A 58 -3.20 -2.68 8.90
CA TYR A 58 -3.55 -2.46 7.50
C TYR A 58 -5.02 -2.81 7.21
N LYS A 59 -5.47 -3.98 7.67
CA LYS A 59 -6.86 -4.43 7.48
C LYS A 59 -7.85 -3.59 8.26
N ALA A 60 -7.50 -3.14 9.46
CA ALA A 60 -8.34 -2.22 10.23
C ALA A 60 -8.57 -0.90 9.47
N LEU A 61 -7.52 -0.34 8.85
CA LEU A 61 -7.62 0.85 8.01
C LEU A 61 -8.48 0.61 6.75
N LEU A 62 -8.34 -0.56 6.11
CA LEU A 62 -9.17 -0.95 4.97
C LEU A 62 -10.65 -0.97 5.32
N ASN A 63 -11.01 -1.60 6.43
CA ASN A 63 -12.39 -1.70 6.90
C ASN A 63 -12.98 -0.32 7.26
N ALA A 64 -12.16 0.60 7.77
CA ALA A 64 -12.58 1.97 8.03
C ALA A 64 -12.83 2.76 6.74
N THR A 65 -12.01 2.55 5.70
CA THR A 65 -12.13 3.24 4.40
C THR A 65 -13.34 2.77 3.59
N MET A 66 -13.80 1.52 3.77
CA MET A 66 -14.99 0.99 3.10
C MET A 66 -16.31 1.47 3.73
N LYS A 67 -16.26 2.06 4.93
CA LYS A 67 -17.45 2.52 5.67
C LYS A 67 -17.89 3.94 5.32
N SER A 68 -17.16 4.65 4.47
CA SER A 68 -17.40 6.07 4.16
C SER A 68 -18.15 6.34 2.85
N ASP A 69 -18.58 5.31 2.11
CA ASP A 69 -19.27 5.45 0.81
C ASP A 69 -20.79 5.19 0.88
N ASP A 70 -21.37 5.09 2.09
CA ASP A 70 -22.78 4.69 2.35
C ASP A 70 -23.60 5.72 3.18
N ASP A 71 -23.22 7.02 3.17
CA ASP A 71 -24.03 8.14 3.70
C ASP A 71 -24.43 9.14 2.60
#